data_AF-A0A5E6X2J9-F1
#
_entry.id   AF-A0A5E6X2J9-F1
#
_cell.length_a   1.000
_cell.length_b   1.000
_cell.length_c   1.000
_cell.angle_alpha   90.00
_cell.angle_beta   90.00
_cell.angle_gamma   90.00
#
_symmetry.space_group_name_H-M   'P 1'
#
loop_
_entity.id
_entity.type
_entity.pdbx_description
1 polymer ?
#
loop_
_entity_poly.entity_id
_entity_poly.type
_entity_poly.pdbx_seq_one_letter_code
_entity_poly.pdbx_strand_id
1 'polypeptide(L)'
;MSFDFEGNNVPAATIEPARSRYHLNKGGVEYRKVRVMRTLTVLGRLIDEQGRPLKGHHVINHASRGVTEVDGFFSMEMNAGSPTLEVRQGNQLLCQFRLDAGSHRSENNVLMIGDLRCTPDTLADLTSTEQKAG
;
A
#
# COMPACT_ATOMS: atom_id res chain seq x y z
N MET A 1 -12.58 -19.97 10.27
CA MET A 1 -13.58 -18.89 10.12
C MET A 1 -13.09 -17.93 9.05
N SER A 2 -13.98 -17.49 8.16
CA SER A 2 -13.71 -16.48 7.14
C SER A 2 -14.46 -15.20 7.50
N PHE A 3 -13.91 -14.05 7.11
CA PHE A 3 -14.56 -12.75 7.25
C PHE A 3 -14.65 -12.14 5.85
N ASP A 4 -15.85 -11.72 5.48
CA ASP A 4 -16.16 -11.07 4.21
C ASP A 4 -17.22 -10.00 4.42
N PHE A 5 -17.40 -9.15 3.41
CA PHE A 5 -18.45 -8.15 3.40
C PHE A 5 -19.72 -8.75 2.78
N GLU A 6 -20.86 -8.43 3.37
CA GLU A 6 -22.16 -8.89 2.89
C GLU A 6 -22.68 -8.02 1.73
N GLY A 7 -23.30 -8.66 0.73
CA GLY A 7 -24.01 -8.00 -0.37
C GLY A 7 -23.15 -7.66 -1.59
N ASN A 8 -23.75 -6.94 -2.55
CA ASN A 8 -23.14 -6.67 -3.86
C ASN A 8 -22.46 -5.30 -3.96
N ASN A 9 -22.71 -4.40 -3.00
CA ASN A 9 -22.11 -3.06 -2.94
C ASN A 9 -21.08 -3.02 -1.83
N VAL A 10 -20.02 -3.81 -2.00
CA VAL A 10 -18.94 -3.88 -1.03
C VAL A 10 -18.12 -2.59 -1.04
N PRO A 11 -17.77 -2.04 0.14
CA PRO A 11 -16.95 -0.83 0.21
C PRO A 11 -15.53 -1.11 -0.27
N ALA A 12 -14.81 -0.05 -0.68
CA ALA A 12 -13.36 -0.12 -0.87
C ALA A 12 -12.69 -0.23 0.51
N ALA A 13 -12.62 -1.46 1.01
CA ALA A 13 -12.02 -1.80 2.28
C ALA A 13 -11.53 -3.25 2.26
N THR A 14 -10.53 -3.53 3.07
CA THR A 14 -10.00 -4.88 3.30
C THR A 14 -10.21 -5.28 4.77
N ILE A 15 -10.36 -6.59 5.03
CA ILE A 15 -10.49 -7.17 6.38
C ILE A 15 -9.22 -7.93 6.73
N GLU A 16 -8.63 -7.64 7.90
CA GLU A 16 -7.40 -8.29 8.36
C GLU A 16 -7.57 -8.87 9.78
N PRO A 17 -7.30 -10.18 9.98
CA PRO A 17 -7.05 -11.17 8.94
C PRO A 17 -8.36 -11.58 8.24
N ALA A 18 -8.32 -11.81 6.92
CA ALA A 18 -9.50 -12.27 6.17
C ALA A 18 -9.99 -13.68 6.60
N ARG A 19 -9.09 -14.47 7.21
CA ARG A 19 -9.40 -15.80 7.76
C ARG A 19 -8.68 -16.00 9.08
N SER A 20 -9.39 -16.56 10.04
CA SER A 20 -8.81 -16.99 11.31
C SER A 20 -9.02 -18.48 11.51
N ARG A 21 -7.95 -19.17 11.93
CA ARG A 21 -8.04 -20.53 12.45
C ARG A 21 -8.56 -20.42 13.88
N TYR A 22 -9.46 -21.32 14.26
CA TYR A 22 -9.92 -21.45 15.64
C TYR A 22 -9.69 -22.89 16.08
N HIS A 23 -9.31 -23.06 17.34
CA HIS A 23 -9.29 -24.35 18.00
C HIS A 23 -9.83 -24.15 19.41
N LEU A 24 -11.10 -24.51 19.60
CA LEU A 24 -11.82 -24.23 20.83
C LEU A 24 -12.27 -25.53 21.47
N ASN A 25 -11.87 -25.72 22.72
CA ASN A 25 -12.37 -26.82 23.54
C ASN A 25 -13.78 -26.49 24.05
N LYS A 26 -14.54 -27.51 24.43
CA LYS A 26 -15.88 -27.33 25.00
C LYS A 26 -15.82 -26.40 26.22
N GLY A 27 -16.59 -25.32 26.18
CA GLY A 27 -16.63 -24.29 27.24
C GLY A 27 -15.51 -23.25 27.17
N GLY A 28 -14.57 -23.35 26.23
CA GLY A 28 -13.57 -22.32 25.99
C GLY A 28 -14.15 -21.09 25.31
N VAL A 29 -13.54 -19.93 25.55
CA VAL A 29 -13.84 -18.66 24.87
C VAL A 29 -12.53 -18.12 24.31
N GLU A 30 -12.52 -17.75 23.03
CA GLU A 30 -11.37 -17.16 22.35
C GLU A 30 -11.76 -15.77 21.80
N TYR A 31 -10.94 -14.77 22.08
CA TYR A 31 -11.10 -13.42 21.55
C TYR A 31 -10.17 -13.22 20.35
N ARG A 32 -10.70 -12.61 19.29
CA ARG A 32 -9.92 -12.25 18.10
C ARG A 32 -10.17 -10.80 17.73
N LYS A 33 -9.10 -10.07 17.44
CA LYS A 33 -9.17 -8.72 16.90
C LYS A 33 -9.16 -8.81 15.37
N VAL A 34 -10.23 -8.31 14.76
CA VAL A 34 -10.34 -8.14 13.32
C VAL A 34 -10.35 -6.64 13.04
N ARG A 35 -9.61 -6.21 12.03
CA ARG A 35 -9.56 -4.82 11.59
C ARG A 35 -10.24 -4.70 10.23
N VAL A 36 -10.95 -3.59 10.03
CA VAL A 36 -11.49 -3.17 8.73
C VAL A 36 -10.80 -1.86 8.38
N MET A 37 -10.12 -1.84 7.23
CA MET A 37 -9.31 -0.71 6.79
C MET A 37 -9.85 -0.24 5.46
N ARG A 38 -10.11 1.06 5.35
CA ARG A 38 -10.48 1.66 4.07
C ARG A 38 -9.31 1.56 3.11
N THR A 39 -9.59 1.14 1.90
CA THR A 39 -8.60 0.99 0.86
C THR A 39 -8.90 1.92 -0.31
N LEU A 40 -7.86 2.21 -1.07
CA LEU A 40 -7.95 2.91 -2.34
C LEU A 40 -7.00 2.24 -3.33
N THR A 41 -7.32 2.32 -4.62
CA THR A 41 -6.43 1.89 -5.70
C THR A 41 -5.52 3.05 -6.06
N VAL A 42 -4.22 2.87 -5.94
CA VAL A 42 -3.23 3.86 -6.39
C VAL A 42 -2.74 3.49 -7.77
N LEU A 43 -2.82 4.46 -8.68
CA LEU A 43 -2.28 4.38 -10.03
C LEU A 43 -1.19 5.44 -10.21
N GLY A 44 -0.02 4.99 -10.63
CA GLY A 44 1.12 5.87 -10.84
C GLY A 44 2.17 5.25 -11.74
N ARG A 45 3.25 5.98 -11.94
CA ARG A 45 4.39 5.57 -12.77
C ARG A 45 5.69 5.86 -12.05
N LEU A 46 6.55 4.85 -11.92
CA LEU A 46 7.88 5.02 -11.36
C LEU A 46 8.87 5.44 -12.44
N ILE A 47 9.61 6.51 -12.17
CA ILE A 47 10.69 7.01 -13.02
C ILE A 47 11.98 7.20 -12.24
N ASP A 48 13.12 7.08 -12.91
CA ASP A 48 14.43 7.43 -12.37
C ASP A 48 14.64 8.96 -12.37
N GLU A 49 15.79 9.39 -11.87
CA GLU A 49 16.17 10.81 -11.85
C GLU A 49 16.21 11.44 -13.25
N GLN A 50 16.52 10.65 -14.28
CA GLN A 50 16.57 11.07 -15.68
C GLN A 50 15.19 11.01 -16.37
N GLY A 51 14.13 10.65 -15.65
CA GLY A 51 12.77 10.53 -16.17
C GLY A 51 12.50 9.24 -16.96
N ARG A 52 13.40 8.26 -16.91
CA ARG A 52 13.21 6.96 -17.58
C ARG A 52 12.38 6.03 -16.69
N PRO A 53 11.50 5.21 -17.30
CA PRO A 53 10.62 4.33 -16.54
C PRO A 53 11.41 3.23 -15.81
N LEU A 54 11.07 3.02 -14.54
CA LEU A 54 11.64 1.94 -13.73
C LEU A 54 10.82 0.66 -13.91
N LYS A 55 11.14 -0.12 -14.95
CA LYS A 55 10.46 -1.39 -15.24
C LYS A 55 10.91 -2.55 -14.34
N GLY A 56 10.01 -3.48 -14.02
CA GLY A 56 10.34 -4.71 -13.31
C GLY A 56 10.75 -4.54 -11.84
N HIS A 57 10.48 -3.37 -11.25
CA HIS A 57 10.79 -3.10 -9.85
C HIS A 57 9.66 -3.59 -8.95
N HIS A 58 10.01 -4.15 -7.79
CA HIS A 58 9.03 -4.55 -6.81
C HIS A 58 8.46 -3.32 -6.13
N VAL A 59 7.14 -3.20 -6.16
CA VAL A 59 6.39 -2.17 -5.46
C VAL A 59 5.63 -2.83 -4.31
N ILE A 60 5.85 -2.36 -3.09
CA ILE A 60 5.39 -3.05 -1.88
C ILE A 60 4.70 -2.04 -0.97
N ASN A 61 3.61 -2.46 -0.36
CA ASN A 61 2.96 -1.71 0.70
C ASN A 61 2.57 -2.65 1.86
N HIS A 62 1.90 -2.09 2.86
CA HIS A 62 1.44 -2.83 4.05
C HIS A 62 0.53 -4.05 3.75
N ALA A 63 -0.19 -4.07 2.63
CA ALA A 63 -1.19 -5.10 2.28
C ALA A 63 -0.82 -5.96 1.07
N SER A 64 0.01 -5.45 0.15
CA SER A 64 0.25 -6.10 -1.14
C SER A 64 1.66 -5.86 -1.69
N ARG A 65 2.03 -6.68 -2.66
CA ARG A 65 3.26 -6.60 -3.43
C ARG A 65 2.93 -6.75 -4.91
N GLY A 66 3.53 -5.92 -5.75
CA GLY A 66 3.40 -5.93 -7.19
C GLY A 66 4.73 -5.66 -7.89
N VAL A 67 4.67 -5.53 -9.21
CA VAL A 67 5.82 -5.25 -10.08
C VAL A 67 5.43 -4.16 -11.06
N THR A 68 6.33 -3.20 -11.32
CA THR A 68 6.11 -2.19 -12.35
C THR A 68 6.18 -2.76 -13.76
N GLU A 69 5.33 -2.23 -14.63
CA GLU A 69 5.27 -2.57 -16.05
C GLU A 69 6.46 -1.97 -16.84
N VAL A 70 6.51 -2.24 -18.16
CA VAL A 70 7.59 -1.80 -19.06
C VAL A 70 7.74 -0.28 -19.07
N ASP A 71 6.62 0.45 -19.01
CA ASP A 71 6.60 1.92 -18.99
C ASP A 71 6.66 2.49 -17.56
N GLY A 72 6.92 1.66 -16.55
CA GLY A 72 7.04 2.05 -15.15
C GLY A 72 5.70 2.20 -14.42
N PHE A 73 4.57 1.97 -15.10
CA PHE A 73 3.25 2.03 -14.47
C PHE A 73 3.07 0.94 -13.41
N PHE A 74 2.28 1.26 -12.39
CA PHE A 74 1.81 0.32 -11.39
C PHE A 74 0.39 0.64 -10.95
N SER A 75 -0.30 -0.40 -10.49
CA SER A 75 -1.61 -0.34 -9.85
C SER A 75 -1.59 -1.20 -8.60
N MET A 76 -2.01 -0.65 -7.46
CA MET A 76 -2.14 -1.44 -6.24
C MET A 76 -3.13 -0.86 -5.24
N GLU A 77 -3.70 -1.75 -4.42
CA GLU A 77 -4.52 -1.37 -3.29
C GLU A 77 -3.67 -0.93 -2.09
N MET A 78 -3.98 0.23 -1.51
CA MET A 78 -3.32 0.80 -0.33
C MET A 78 -4.34 1.21 0.75
N ASN A 79 -3.89 1.33 2.00
CA ASN A 79 -4.69 1.87 3.09
C ASN A 79 -4.83 3.38 2.88
N ALA A 80 -6.08 3.85 2.86
CA ALA A 80 -6.39 5.25 2.62
C ALA A 80 -5.87 6.21 3.72
N GLY A 81 -5.69 5.72 4.95
CA GLY A 81 -5.22 6.53 6.09
C GLY A 81 -3.69 6.70 6.14
N SER A 82 -2.94 5.83 5.47
CA SER A 82 -1.47 5.88 5.48
C SER A 82 -0.89 5.17 4.25
N PRO A 83 -1.10 5.69 3.03
CA PRO A 83 -0.63 5.03 1.82
C PRO A 83 0.89 5.17 1.71
N THR A 84 1.60 4.11 2.08
CA THR A 84 3.05 3.99 1.94
C THR A 84 3.40 3.07 0.78
N LEU A 85 4.49 3.39 0.10
CA LEU A 85 5.02 2.61 -1.02
C LEU A 85 6.52 2.44 -0.87
N GLU A 86 6.99 1.20 -0.86
CA GLU A 86 8.40 0.84 -0.95
C GLU A 86 8.71 0.33 -2.36
N VAL A 87 9.84 0.75 -2.91
CA VAL A 87 10.34 0.29 -4.20
C VAL A 87 11.64 -0.46 -4.01
N ARG A 88 11.69 -1.69 -4.51
CA ARG A 88 12.86 -2.57 -4.39
C ARG A 88 13.30 -3.12 -5.73
N GLN A 89 14.60 -3.37 -5.85
CA GLN A 89 15.18 -4.19 -6.91
C GLN A 89 15.85 -5.40 -6.26
N GLY A 90 15.28 -6.59 -6.49
CA GLY A 90 15.63 -7.78 -5.70
C GLY A 90 15.41 -7.52 -4.21
N ASN A 91 16.47 -7.64 -3.41
CA ASN A 91 16.42 -7.38 -1.97
C ASN A 91 16.81 -5.94 -1.57
N GLN A 92 17.26 -5.11 -2.50
CA GLN A 92 17.68 -3.74 -2.19
C GLN A 92 16.48 -2.79 -2.17
N LEU A 93 16.34 -2.00 -1.11
CA LEU A 93 15.40 -0.88 -1.03
C LEU A 93 16.00 0.33 -1.75
N LEU A 94 15.28 0.87 -2.73
CA LEU A 94 15.76 1.99 -3.57
C LEU A 94 15.16 3.32 -3.14
N CYS A 95 13.86 3.33 -2.85
CA CYS A 95 13.12 4.51 -2.41
C CYS A 95 11.87 4.09 -1.65
N GLN A 96 11.34 5.01 -0.87
CA GLN A 96 10.07 4.85 -0.19
C GLN A 96 9.29 6.17 -0.24
N PHE A 97 7.97 6.07 -0.38
CA PHE A 97 7.06 7.20 -0.47
C PHE A 97 6.00 7.10 0.61
N ARG A 98 5.62 8.27 1.14
CA ARG A 98 4.38 8.46 1.87
C ARG A 98 3.49 9.34 1.01
N LEU A 99 2.45 8.75 0.45
CA LEU A 99 1.55 9.45 -0.46
C LEU A 99 0.56 10.28 0.37
N ASP A 100 0.28 11.50 -0.08
CA ASP A 100 -0.78 12.31 0.51
C ASP A 100 -2.04 12.19 -0.36
N ALA A 101 -3.01 11.40 0.10
CA ALA A 101 -4.25 11.20 -0.64
C ALA A 101 -5.05 12.50 -0.83
N GLY A 102 -4.82 13.54 -0.01
CA GLY A 102 -5.50 14.83 -0.12
C GLY A 102 -4.92 15.76 -1.19
N SER A 103 -3.69 15.52 -1.65
CA SER A 103 -3.00 16.38 -2.62
C SER A 103 -3.20 15.94 -4.08
N HIS A 104 -3.80 14.77 -4.30
CA HIS A 104 -3.97 14.17 -5.62
C HIS A 104 -5.45 14.04 -6.00
N ARG A 105 -5.72 13.96 -7.31
CA ARG A 105 -7.08 13.69 -7.79
C ARG A 105 -7.47 12.27 -7.41
N SER A 106 -8.61 12.16 -6.73
CA SER A 106 -9.22 10.89 -6.35
C SER A 106 -10.63 10.82 -6.90
N GLU A 107 -10.93 9.80 -7.70
CA GLU A 107 -12.26 9.52 -8.23
C GLU A 107 -12.59 8.04 -8.00
N ASN A 108 -13.77 7.73 -7.45
CA ASN A 108 -14.24 6.36 -7.22
C ASN A 108 -13.23 5.45 -6.48
N ASN A 109 -12.56 5.97 -5.44
CA ASN A 109 -11.50 5.29 -4.68
C ASN A 109 -10.25 4.95 -5.50
N VAL A 110 -10.03 5.63 -6.63
CA VAL A 110 -8.81 5.55 -7.43
C VAL A 110 -8.02 6.84 -7.26
N LEU A 111 -6.80 6.73 -6.74
CA LEU A 111 -5.87 7.83 -6.54
C LEU A 111 -4.85 7.85 -7.69
N MET A 112 -4.91 8.91 -8.50
CA MET A 112 -3.97 9.14 -9.60
C MET A 112 -2.82 10.00 -9.12
N ILE A 113 -1.66 9.39 -8.87
CA ILE A 113 -0.50 10.09 -8.31
C ILE A 113 0.47 10.63 -9.37
N GLY A 114 0.36 10.15 -10.62
CA GLY A 114 1.25 10.53 -11.71
C GLY A 114 2.64 9.90 -11.60
N ASP A 115 3.66 10.64 -12.04
CA ASP A 115 5.05 10.19 -12.02
C ASP A 115 5.67 10.36 -10.62
N LEU A 116 6.10 9.25 -10.03
CA LEU A 116 6.91 9.21 -8.82
C LEU A 116 8.38 9.05 -9.21
N ARG A 117 9.19 10.05 -8.85
CA ARG A 117 10.63 10.01 -9.06
C ARG A 117 11.30 9.26 -7.90
N CYS A 118 11.92 8.13 -8.21
CA CYS A 118 12.64 7.31 -7.25
C CYS A 118 14.13 7.65 -7.32
N THR A 119 14.62 8.39 -6.33
CA THR A 119 16.05 8.69 -6.15
C THR A 119 16.52 8.21 -4.78
N PRO A 120 17.82 7.92 -4.59
CA PRO A 120 18.34 7.53 -3.27
C PRO A 120 17.99 8.53 -2.15
N ASP A 121 17.88 9.81 -2.47
CA ASP A 121 17.53 10.87 -1.51
C ASP A 121 16.10 10.76 -0.95
N THR A 122 15.18 10.12 -1.69
CA THR A 122 13.81 9.88 -1.19
C THR A 122 13.76 8.93 0.00
N LEU A 123 14.83 8.16 0.26
CA LEU A 123 14.98 7.40 1.52
C LEU A 123 15.27 8.31 2.72
N ALA A 124 15.94 9.44 2.49
CA ALA A 124 16.38 10.35 3.56
C ALA A 124 15.24 11.21 4.11
N ASP A 125 14.27 11.62 3.29
CA ASP A 125 13.12 12.45 3.71
C ASP A 125 12.17 11.78 4.72
N LEU A 126 12.21 10.44 4.80
CA LEU A 126 11.43 9.70 5.80
C LEU A 126 12.11 9.68 7.17
N THR A 127 13.44 9.71 7.21
CA THR A 127 14.20 9.75 8.48
C THR A 127 14.12 11.10 9.19
N SER A 128 13.95 12.18 8.43
CA SER A 128 13.85 13.54 8.98
C SER A 128 12.46 13.89 9.54
N THR A 129 11.41 13.15 9.15
CA THR A 129 10.06 13.34 9.70
C THR A 129 9.82 12.58 11.01
N GLU A 130 10.51 11.45 11.25
CA GLU A 130 10.45 10.75 12.55
C GLU A 130 11.12 11.54 13.68
N GLN A 131 12.15 12.34 13.40
CA GLN A 131 12.88 13.12 14.42
C GLN A 131 12.15 14.38 14.91
N LYS A 132 11.06 14.82 14.27
CA LYS A 132 10.27 15.99 14.72
C LYS A 132 9.12 15.65 15.68
N ALA A 133 8.96 14.38 16.05
CA ALA A 133 7.93 13.92 17.00
C ALA A 133 8.50 13.64 18.41
N GLY A 134 9.49 14.45 18.85
CA GLY A 134 10.10 14.40 20.18
C GLY A 134 9.78 15.65 21.00
#